data_AF-A0A965DVI1-F1
#
_entry.id   AF-A0A965DVI1-F1
#
_cell.length_a   1.000
_cell.length_b   1.000
_cell.length_c   1.000
_cell.angle_alpha   90.00
_cell.angle_beta   90.00
_cell.angle_gamma   90.00
#
_symmetry.space_group_name_H-M   'P 1'
#
loop_
_entity.id
_entity.type
_entity.pdbx_description
1 polymer ?
#
loop_
_entity_poly.entity_id
_entity_poly.type
_entity_poly.pdbx_seq_one_letter_code
_entity_poly.pdbx_strand_id
1 'polypeptide(L)'
;VNEQTNAFKVLKVGDEVLTVDNVRYASQAEIARNLDKKKPGQSVSVKVLRANSQIIEQQIKLSARDDGSAFIGIGIRNEYNFPFDVKIQLKETGGPSGGLIFALGIIDKLTTQDLIRSRNIAGTGTITVDGQVGPIGGIAEKIIGAEKAGVQIFFTPVQNCAELEEVDQILKNKGPNGMKIVPIATLSEAVSILNMANNAQYPSCKSIA
;
A
#
# COMPACT_ATOMS: atom_id res chain seq x y z
N VAL A 1 23.76 -6.89 2.75
CA VAL A 1 24.73 -6.74 1.63
C VAL A 1 25.26 -8.12 1.31
N ASN A 2 25.32 -8.54 0.05
CA ASN A 2 25.78 -9.87 -0.33
C ASN A 2 27.32 -9.96 -0.18
N GLU A 3 27.79 -10.94 0.59
CA GLU A 3 29.21 -11.10 0.95
C GLU A 3 30.13 -11.43 -0.24
N GLN A 4 29.56 -11.99 -1.30
CA GLN A 4 30.28 -12.42 -2.50
C GLN A 4 30.44 -11.30 -3.54
N THR A 5 29.92 -10.09 -3.27
CA THR A 5 29.97 -8.98 -4.23
C THR A 5 30.95 -7.89 -3.82
N ASN A 6 31.32 -7.05 -4.79
CA ASN A 6 32.20 -5.91 -4.55
C ASN A 6 31.58 -4.85 -3.63
N ALA A 7 30.27 -4.90 -3.37
CA ALA A 7 29.62 -4.00 -2.42
C ALA A 7 29.90 -4.37 -0.96
N PHE A 8 30.23 -5.62 -0.64
CA PHE A 8 30.37 -6.08 0.75
C PHE A 8 31.41 -5.31 1.56
N LYS A 9 32.54 -4.99 0.93
CA LYS A 9 33.64 -4.27 1.60
C LYS A 9 33.43 -2.77 1.67
N VAL A 10 32.37 -2.26 1.03
CA VAL A 10 32.18 -0.83 0.76
C VAL A 10 30.93 -0.30 1.46
N LEU A 11 29.82 -1.01 1.30
CA LEU A 11 28.51 -0.66 1.84
C LEU A 11 28.20 -1.49 3.09
N LYS A 12 27.47 -0.90 4.02
CA LYS A 12 27.05 -1.51 5.28
C LYS A 12 25.53 -1.63 5.34
N VAL A 13 25.05 -2.59 6.13
CA VAL A 13 23.62 -2.65 6.46
C VAL A 13 23.24 -1.39 7.22
N GLY A 14 22.13 -0.75 6.82
CA GLY A 14 21.68 0.54 7.36
C GLY A 14 22.22 1.77 6.61
N ASP A 15 23.04 1.60 5.57
CA ASP A 15 23.35 2.70 4.65
C ASP A 15 22.08 3.07 3.84
N GLU A 16 21.72 4.34 3.85
CA GLU A 16 20.64 4.87 2.99
C GLU A 16 21.24 5.24 1.63
N VAL A 17 20.75 4.63 0.54
CA VAL A 17 21.21 4.93 -0.81
C VAL A 17 20.61 6.24 -1.30
N LEU A 18 21.45 7.27 -1.47
CA LEU A 18 21.03 8.60 -1.92
C LEU A 18 20.98 8.68 -3.45
N THR A 19 22.04 8.23 -4.12
CA THR A 19 22.12 8.23 -5.60
C THR A 19 22.93 7.05 -6.11
N VAL A 20 22.59 6.57 -7.30
CA VAL A 20 23.44 5.69 -8.12
C VAL A 20 23.76 6.43 -9.42
N ASP A 21 25.04 6.59 -9.74
CA ASP A 21 25.56 7.40 -10.86
C ASP A 21 25.02 8.84 -10.87
N ASN A 22 24.98 9.48 -9.70
CA ASN A 22 24.43 10.82 -9.49
C ASN A 22 22.93 10.97 -9.82
N VAL A 23 22.22 9.86 -10.04
CA VAL A 23 20.77 9.85 -10.21
C VAL A 23 20.10 9.39 -8.91
N ARG A 24 19.12 10.15 -8.45
CA ARG A 24 18.23 9.75 -7.35
C ARG A 24 17.08 8.91 -7.92
N TYR A 25 16.80 7.78 -7.28
CA TYR A 25 15.73 6.87 -7.68
C TYR A 25 14.64 6.82 -6.62
N ALA A 26 13.39 6.64 -7.04
CA ALA A 26 12.25 6.55 -6.14
C ALA A 26 12.01 5.10 -5.65
N SER A 27 12.57 4.11 -6.33
CA SER A 27 12.37 2.70 -5.98
C SER A 27 13.54 1.80 -6.38
N GLN A 28 13.64 0.66 -5.70
CA GLN A 28 14.55 -0.43 -6.08
C GLN A 28 14.36 -0.88 -7.53
N ALA A 29 13.11 -0.90 -8.02
CA ALA A 29 12.80 -1.32 -9.39
C ALA A 29 13.41 -0.38 -10.44
N GLU A 30 13.45 0.93 -10.18
CA GLU A 30 14.11 1.88 -11.08
C GLU A 30 15.63 1.70 -11.09
N ILE A 31 16.24 1.46 -9.91
CA ILE A 31 17.67 1.15 -9.82
C ILE A 31 17.98 -0.12 -10.62
N ALA A 32 17.17 -1.17 -10.47
CA ALA A 32 17.32 -2.41 -11.22
C ALA A 32 17.26 -2.16 -12.74
N ARG A 33 16.22 -1.47 -13.23
CA ARG A 33 16.10 -1.10 -14.66
C ARG A 33 17.28 -0.28 -15.20
N ASN A 34 17.90 0.54 -14.36
CA ASN A 34 19.10 1.28 -14.74
C ASN A 34 20.32 0.35 -14.83
N LEU A 35 20.47 -0.59 -13.89
CA LEU A 35 21.55 -1.57 -13.86
C LEU A 35 21.44 -2.61 -14.98
N ASP A 36 20.23 -2.93 -15.45
CA ASP A 36 20.02 -3.87 -16.57
C ASP A 36 20.63 -3.37 -17.89
N LYS A 37 20.86 -2.04 -18.01
CA LYS A 37 21.56 -1.44 -19.16
C LYS A 37 23.08 -1.57 -19.06
N LYS A 38 23.59 -2.11 -17.96
CA LYS A 38 25.02 -2.20 -17.64
C LYS A 38 25.50 -3.65 -17.70
N LYS A 39 26.81 -3.80 -17.81
CA LYS A 39 27.48 -5.11 -17.86
C LYS A 39 28.24 -5.40 -16.57
N PRO A 40 28.35 -6.67 -16.16
CA PRO A 40 29.24 -7.05 -15.07
C PRO A 40 30.65 -6.52 -15.32
N GLY A 41 31.29 -6.04 -14.26
CA GLY A 41 32.61 -5.44 -14.31
C GLY A 41 32.66 -3.95 -14.65
N GLN A 42 31.55 -3.31 -15.04
CA GLN A 42 31.46 -1.85 -15.08
C GLN A 42 31.38 -1.27 -13.67
N SER A 43 31.91 -0.06 -13.47
CA SER A 43 31.79 0.64 -12.20
C SER A 43 30.57 1.55 -12.17
N VAL A 44 29.95 1.67 -11.00
CA VAL A 44 28.89 2.63 -10.71
C VAL A 44 29.25 3.47 -9.49
N SER A 45 28.92 4.76 -9.52
CA SER A 45 29.03 5.58 -8.31
C SER A 45 27.83 5.31 -7.41
N VAL A 46 28.06 4.98 -6.14
CA VAL A 46 26.98 4.86 -5.14
C VAL A 46 27.26 5.85 -4.03
N LYS A 47 26.34 6.79 -3.85
CA LYS A 47 26.36 7.75 -2.75
C LYS A 47 25.37 7.28 -1.70
N VAL A 48 25.84 7.15 -0.46
CA VAL A 48 25.04 6.71 0.68
C VAL A 48 25.15 7.68 1.85
N LEU A 49 24.09 7.76 2.66
CA LEU A 49 24.12 8.33 4.00
C LEU A 49 24.32 7.18 4.99
N ARG A 50 25.42 7.24 5.74
CA ARG A 50 25.77 6.27 6.78
C ARG A 50 25.55 6.88 8.16
N ALA A 51 24.89 6.12 9.02
CA ALA A 51 24.62 6.50 10.41
C ALA A 51 24.00 7.92 10.54
N ASN A 52 23.10 8.28 9.62
CA ASN A 52 22.35 9.54 9.60
C ASN A 52 23.18 10.84 9.56
N SER A 53 24.47 10.78 9.24
CA SER A 53 25.33 11.99 9.25
C SER A 53 26.47 11.98 8.24
N GLN A 54 26.95 10.80 7.84
CA GLN A 54 28.12 10.70 6.96
C GLN A 54 27.69 10.42 5.52
N ILE A 55 27.96 11.36 4.61
CA ILE A 55 27.80 11.11 3.18
C ILE A 55 29.06 10.45 2.66
N ILE A 56 28.90 9.27 2.06
CA ILE A 56 30.00 8.48 1.50
C ILE A 56 29.67 8.20 0.04
N GLU A 57 30.59 8.54 -0.87
CA GLU A 57 30.49 8.21 -2.28
C GLU A 57 31.58 7.21 -2.65
N GLN A 58 31.21 6.11 -3.31
CA GLN A 58 32.11 5.01 -3.63
C GLN A 58 31.86 4.48 -5.04
N GLN A 59 32.95 4.12 -5.71
CA GLN A 59 32.90 3.43 -6.99
C GLN A 59 32.83 1.92 -6.75
N ILE A 60 31.73 1.30 -7.19
CA ILE A 60 31.50 -0.15 -7.00
C ILE A 60 31.46 -0.82 -8.36
N LYS A 61 32.35 -1.80 -8.55
CA LYS A 61 32.36 -2.65 -9.74
C LYS A 61 31.19 -3.64 -9.67
N LEU A 62 30.32 -3.66 -10.68
CA LEU A 62 29.15 -4.54 -10.72
C LEU A 62 29.56 -6.01 -10.77
N SER A 63 28.88 -6.83 -9.99
CA SER A 63 28.98 -8.29 -10.00
C SER A 63 28.04 -8.89 -11.06
N ALA A 64 28.31 -10.12 -11.49
CA ALA A 64 27.42 -10.88 -12.36
C ALA A 64 26.48 -11.75 -11.52
N ARG A 65 25.20 -11.79 -11.89
CA ARG A 65 24.25 -12.81 -11.44
C ARG A 65 24.41 -14.08 -12.29
N ASP A 66 23.77 -15.16 -11.85
CA ASP A 66 23.76 -16.44 -12.56
C ASP A 66 23.15 -16.34 -13.97
N ASP A 67 22.20 -15.41 -14.17
CA ASP A 67 21.59 -15.11 -15.47
C ASP A 67 22.44 -14.17 -16.36
N GLY A 68 23.64 -13.80 -15.91
CA GLY A 68 24.56 -12.89 -16.61
C GLY A 68 24.24 -11.39 -16.43
N SER A 69 23.15 -11.03 -15.76
CA SER A 69 22.80 -9.63 -15.49
C SER A 69 23.74 -8.99 -14.45
N ALA A 70 23.92 -7.68 -14.53
CA ALA A 70 24.79 -6.93 -13.64
C ALA A 70 24.04 -6.46 -12.37
N PHE A 71 24.69 -6.52 -11.21
CA PHE A 71 24.11 -6.00 -9.97
C PHE A 71 25.17 -5.53 -8.96
N ILE A 72 24.76 -4.64 -8.06
CA ILE A 72 25.63 -4.10 -7.00
C ILE A 72 25.84 -5.13 -5.87
N GLY A 73 24.82 -5.95 -5.57
CA GLY A 73 24.83 -6.89 -4.44
C GLY A 73 24.28 -6.35 -3.14
N ILE A 74 23.35 -5.39 -3.22
CA ILE A 74 22.61 -4.87 -2.07
C ILE A 74 21.12 -5.21 -2.21
N GLY A 75 20.50 -5.56 -1.08
CA GLY A 75 19.05 -5.52 -0.94
C GLY A 75 18.66 -4.11 -0.53
N ILE A 76 17.69 -3.53 -1.22
CA ILE A 76 17.18 -2.19 -0.91
C ILE A 76 15.79 -2.37 -0.32
N ARG A 77 15.56 -1.73 0.83
CA ARG A 77 14.23 -1.59 1.42
C ARG A 77 13.88 -0.12 1.37
N ASN A 78 12.65 0.19 0.94
CA ASN A 78 12.14 1.55 1.05
C ASN A 78 11.86 1.83 2.53
N GLU A 79 12.47 2.88 3.05
CA GLU A 79 12.10 3.46 4.34
C GLU A 79 11.42 4.80 4.10
N TYR A 80 10.34 5.04 4.85
CA TYR A 80 9.59 6.27 4.79
C TYR A 80 9.86 7.03 6.08
N ASN A 81 10.32 8.27 5.94
CA ASN A 81 10.44 9.17 7.08
C ASN A 81 9.12 9.91 7.25
N PHE A 82 8.37 9.55 8.30
CA PHE A 82 7.10 10.20 8.62
C PHE A 82 7.33 11.36 9.59
N PRO A 83 6.60 12.48 9.48
CA PRO A 83 6.74 13.60 10.41
C PRO A 83 6.18 13.29 11.81
N PHE A 84 5.63 12.10 12.04
CA PHE A 84 5.06 11.64 13.30
C PHE A 84 5.06 10.10 13.37
N ASP A 85 4.99 9.56 14.58
CA ASP A 85 4.86 8.12 14.83
C ASP A 85 3.40 7.66 14.72
N VAL A 86 3.16 6.56 14.01
CA VAL A 86 1.85 5.90 13.93
C VAL A 86 1.89 4.60 14.73
N LYS A 87 1.06 4.51 15.78
CA LYS A 87 0.88 3.29 16.58
C LYS A 87 -0.51 2.71 16.31
N ILE A 88 -0.57 1.51 15.72
CA ILE A 88 -1.82 0.80 15.45
C ILE A 88 -1.97 -0.33 16.47
N GLN A 89 -3.05 -0.32 17.24
CA GLN A 89 -3.39 -1.40 18.16
C GLN A 89 -4.43 -2.31 17.52
N LEU A 90 -4.08 -3.59 17.35
CA LEU A 90 -4.97 -4.58 16.75
C LEU A 90 -5.05 -5.81 17.65
N LYS A 91 -6.25 -6.36 17.78
CA LYS A 91 -6.42 -7.72 18.32
C LYS A 91 -6.29 -8.70 17.16
N GLU A 92 -5.25 -9.53 17.16
CA GLU A 92 -5.13 -10.75 16.33
C GLU A 92 -5.69 -10.63 14.89
N THR A 93 -5.37 -9.55 14.17
CA THR A 93 -5.73 -9.39 12.74
C THR A 93 -4.49 -9.56 11.87
N GLY A 94 -4.58 -10.42 10.87
CA GLY A 94 -3.51 -10.67 9.89
C GLY A 94 -3.96 -10.44 8.45
N GLY A 95 -3.00 -10.14 7.58
CA GLY A 95 -3.18 -10.08 6.12
C GLY A 95 -3.36 -8.66 5.54
N PRO A 96 -3.09 -8.48 4.23
CA PRO A 96 -3.04 -7.15 3.60
C PRO A 96 -4.42 -6.51 3.42
N SER A 97 -5.50 -7.27 3.60
CA SER A 97 -6.88 -6.85 3.32
C SER A 97 -7.42 -5.74 4.24
N GLY A 98 -6.75 -5.45 5.36
CA GLY A 98 -7.10 -4.33 6.24
C GLY A 98 -6.51 -2.97 5.82
N GLY A 99 -5.70 -2.93 4.76
CA GLY A 99 -4.96 -1.74 4.35
C GLY A 99 -5.84 -0.51 4.14
N LEU A 100 -6.98 -0.68 3.46
CA LEU A 100 -7.95 0.41 3.23
C LEU A 100 -8.45 1.03 4.54
N ILE A 101 -8.95 0.21 5.48
CA ILE A 101 -9.59 0.75 6.69
C ILE A 101 -8.57 1.38 7.64
N PHE A 102 -7.33 0.87 7.67
CA PHE A 102 -6.24 1.51 8.40
C PHE A 102 -5.83 2.85 7.79
N ALA A 103 -5.72 2.94 6.46
CA ALA A 103 -5.43 4.19 5.79
C ALA A 103 -6.51 5.25 6.05
N LEU A 104 -7.80 4.85 5.98
CA LEU A 104 -8.92 5.74 6.33
C LEU A 104 -8.88 6.19 7.79
N GLY A 105 -8.61 5.29 8.74
CA GLY A 105 -8.51 5.65 10.15
C GLY A 105 -7.35 6.60 10.45
N ILE A 106 -6.22 6.47 9.73
CA ILE A 106 -5.11 7.42 9.83
C ILE A 106 -5.52 8.79 9.26
N ILE A 107 -6.19 8.83 8.11
CA ILE A 107 -6.69 10.09 7.53
C ILE A 107 -7.64 10.77 8.50
N ASP A 108 -8.68 10.08 8.97
CA ASP A 108 -9.66 10.60 9.93
C ASP A 108 -8.98 11.16 11.19
N LYS A 109 -7.93 10.49 11.68
CA LYS A 109 -7.18 10.94 12.86
C LYS A 109 -6.34 12.20 12.61
N LEU A 110 -5.82 12.37 11.40
CA LEU A 110 -4.95 13.48 11.02
C LEU A 110 -5.75 14.69 10.50
N THR A 111 -6.97 14.49 10.02
CA THR A 111 -7.85 15.57 9.56
C THR A 111 -8.65 16.16 10.70
N THR A 112 -8.89 17.48 10.68
CA THR A 112 -9.75 18.15 11.67
C THR A 112 -11.22 17.83 11.48
N GLN A 113 -11.60 17.40 10.29
CA GLN A 113 -12.95 16.98 9.96
C GLN A 113 -13.19 15.56 10.50
N ASP A 114 -14.29 15.37 11.23
CA ASP A 114 -14.82 14.04 11.54
C ASP A 114 -15.33 13.40 10.25
N LEU A 115 -14.54 12.51 9.65
CA LEU A 115 -14.93 11.81 8.42
C LEU A 115 -15.95 10.71 8.72
N ILE A 116 -15.90 10.12 9.91
CA ILE A 116 -16.78 9.02 10.30
C ILE A 116 -18.20 9.53 10.59
N ARG A 117 -18.35 10.73 11.16
CA ARG A 117 -19.63 11.40 11.45
C ARG A 117 -20.57 10.52 12.27
N SER A 118 -20.01 9.86 13.28
CA SER A 118 -20.69 8.86 14.13
C SER A 118 -21.29 7.66 13.38
N ARG A 119 -20.88 7.40 12.13
CA ARG A 119 -21.32 6.24 11.36
C ARG A 119 -20.53 5.00 11.73
N ASN A 120 -21.19 3.84 11.77
CA ASN A 120 -20.50 2.57 11.88
C ASN A 120 -20.01 2.14 10.50
N ILE A 121 -18.70 2.22 10.25
CA ILE A 121 -18.08 1.98 8.95
C ILE A 121 -17.13 0.79 9.05
N ALA A 122 -17.25 -0.13 8.11
CA ALA A 122 -16.26 -1.18 7.90
C ALA A 122 -15.78 -1.15 6.45
N GLY A 123 -14.66 -1.83 6.19
CA GLY A 123 -14.17 -1.97 4.83
C GLY A 123 -13.03 -2.95 4.73
N THR A 124 -12.78 -3.42 3.52
CA THR A 124 -11.68 -4.31 3.18
C THR A 124 -11.08 -3.92 1.85
N GLY A 125 -9.82 -4.27 1.63
CA GLY A 125 -9.08 -3.98 0.42
C GLY A 125 -7.60 -3.89 0.72
N THR A 126 -6.77 -4.51 -0.11
CA THR A 126 -5.34 -4.17 -0.11
C THR A 126 -5.18 -2.73 -0.57
N ILE A 127 -4.11 -2.06 -0.16
CA ILE A 127 -3.86 -0.69 -0.61
C ILE A 127 -2.41 -0.52 -1.06
N THR A 128 -2.22 0.16 -2.18
CA THR A 128 -0.90 0.55 -2.69
C THR A 128 -0.50 1.92 -2.14
N VAL A 129 0.78 2.29 -2.31
CA VAL A 129 1.31 3.59 -1.83
C VAL A 129 0.68 4.80 -2.52
N ASP A 130 0.20 4.61 -3.75
CA ASP A 130 -0.54 5.61 -4.55
C ASP A 130 -2.06 5.56 -4.31
N GLY A 131 -2.52 4.74 -3.34
CA GLY A 131 -3.90 4.73 -2.88
C GLY A 131 -4.86 3.89 -3.71
N GLN A 132 -4.37 2.99 -4.57
CA GLN A 132 -5.21 2.04 -5.30
C GLN A 132 -5.69 0.93 -4.36
N VAL A 133 -6.97 0.59 -4.44
CA VAL A 133 -7.62 -0.43 -3.63
C VAL A 133 -7.74 -1.71 -4.45
N GLY A 134 -7.09 -2.77 -3.97
CA GLY A 134 -7.03 -4.07 -4.64
C GLY A 134 -7.95 -5.12 -4.04
N PRO A 135 -8.18 -6.23 -4.77
CA PRO A 135 -9.16 -7.24 -4.40
C PRO A 135 -8.67 -8.10 -3.24
N ILE A 136 -9.61 -8.78 -2.59
CA ILE A 136 -9.34 -9.66 -1.45
C ILE A 136 -10.12 -10.96 -1.60
N GLY A 137 -9.69 -12.00 -0.88
CA GLY A 137 -10.46 -13.25 -0.75
C GLY A 137 -11.44 -13.21 0.43
N GLY A 138 -12.53 -13.98 0.34
CA GLY A 138 -13.52 -14.13 1.40
C GLY A 138 -14.36 -12.87 1.65
N ILE A 139 -14.71 -12.15 0.57
CA ILE A 139 -15.45 -10.88 0.67
C ILE A 139 -16.87 -11.10 1.21
N ALA A 140 -17.54 -12.18 0.81
CA ALA A 140 -18.90 -12.50 1.20
C ALA A 140 -19.02 -12.68 2.73
N GLU A 141 -18.12 -13.45 3.32
CA GLU A 141 -18.09 -13.72 4.77
C GLU A 141 -17.84 -12.43 5.57
N LYS A 142 -16.98 -11.55 5.06
CA LYS A 142 -16.70 -10.25 5.70
C LYS A 142 -17.90 -9.32 5.68
N ILE A 143 -18.60 -9.26 4.56
CA ILE A 143 -19.82 -8.46 4.42
C ILE A 143 -20.91 -8.98 5.37
N ILE A 144 -21.12 -10.30 5.43
CA ILE A 144 -22.08 -10.91 6.36
C ILE A 144 -21.70 -10.61 7.82
N GLY A 145 -20.41 -10.68 8.16
CA GLY A 145 -19.91 -10.32 9.48
C GLY A 145 -20.16 -8.85 9.83
N ALA A 146 -19.88 -7.94 8.90
CA ALA A 146 -20.11 -6.51 9.08
C ALA A 146 -21.60 -6.17 9.26
N GLU A 147 -22.48 -6.78 8.46
CA GLU A 147 -23.93 -6.66 8.60
C GLU A 147 -24.37 -7.10 10.01
N LYS A 148 -23.90 -8.25 10.50
CA LYS A 148 -24.21 -8.74 11.86
C LYS A 148 -23.71 -7.80 12.95
N ALA A 149 -22.63 -7.06 12.70
CA ALA A 149 -22.08 -6.05 13.60
C ALA A 149 -22.80 -4.69 13.51
N GLY A 150 -23.87 -4.57 12.71
CA GLY A 150 -24.64 -3.33 12.57
C GLY A 150 -23.87 -2.23 11.83
N VAL A 151 -22.97 -2.61 10.92
CA VAL A 151 -22.27 -1.66 10.05
C VAL A 151 -23.28 -0.97 9.13
N GLN A 152 -23.12 0.34 8.94
CA GLN A 152 -23.98 1.15 8.08
C GLN A 152 -23.42 1.24 6.66
N ILE A 153 -22.10 1.34 6.53
CA ILE A 153 -21.39 1.43 5.24
C ILE A 153 -20.25 0.43 5.25
N PHE A 154 -20.22 -0.44 4.24
CA PHE A 154 -19.14 -1.38 3.99
C PHE A 154 -18.43 -1.04 2.69
N PHE A 155 -17.16 -0.62 2.77
CA PHE A 155 -16.33 -0.41 1.59
C PHE A 155 -15.75 -1.73 1.07
N THR A 156 -15.87 -1.97 -0.24
CA THR A 156 -15.33 -3.14 -0.93
C THR A 156 -14.53 -2.73 -2.16
N PRO A 157 -13.49 -3.47 -2.58
CA PRO A 157 -12.83 -3.22 -3.86
C PRO A 157 -13.82 -3.42 -5.02
N VAL A 158 -13.82 -2.53 -6.02
CA VAL A 158 -14.64 -2.70 -7.24
C VAL A 158 -14.40 -4.04 -7.92
N GLN A 159 -13.16 -4.54 -7.89
CA GLN A 159 -12.79 -5.81 -8.52
C GLN A 159 -13.45 -7.03 -7.86
N ASN A 160 -13.92 -6.92 -6.63
CA ASN A 160 -14.68 -7.99 -5.98
C ASN A 160 -16.18 -7.97 -6.33
N CYS A 161 -16.69 -6.99 -7.08
CA CYS A 161 -18.13 -6.85 -7.35
C CYS A 161 -18.76 -8.08 -8.02
N ALA A 162 -18.01 -8.81 -8.86
CA ALA A 162 -18.52 -10.01 -9.53
C ALA A 162 -18.89 -11.13 -8.53
N GLU A 163 -18.26 -11.16 -7.35
CA GLU A 163 -18.52 -12.15 -6.30
C GLU A 163 -19.70 -11.76 -5.40
N LEU A 164 -20.27 -10.56 -5.58
CA LEU A 164 -21.21 -9.96 -4.63
C LEU A 164 -22.68 -10.04 -5.03
N GLU A 165 -23.01 -10.60 -6.19
CA GLU A 165 -24.39 -10.65 -6.66
C GLU A 165 -25.32 -11.33 -5.65
N GLU A 166 -24.95 -12.51 -5.14
CA GLU A 166 -25.77 -13.26 -4.18
C GLU A 166 -25.86 -12.54 -2.82
N VAL A 167 -24.74 -11.96 -2.36
CA VAL A 167 -24.68 -11.24 -1.07
C VAL A 167 -25.53 -9.98 -1.11
N ASP A 168 -25.50 -9.23 -2.21
CA ASP A 168 -26.30 -8.02 -2.41
C ASP A 168 -27.81 -8.32 -2.37
N GLN A 169 -28.23 -9.47 -2.92
CA GLN A 169 -29.63 -9.90 -2.83
C GLN A 169 -30.04 -10.26 -1.40
N ILE A 170 -29.18 -10.94 -0.64
CA ILE A 170 -29.44 -11.28 0.77
C ILE A 170 -29.65 -10.00 1.60
N LEU A 171 -28.83 -8.97 1.38
CA LEU A 171 -28.89 -7.73 2.16
C LEU A 171 -30.03 -6.80 1.74
N LYS A 172 -30.44 -6.80 0.47
CA LYS A 172 -31.58 -5.98 0.01
C LYS A 172 -32.90 -6.27 0.73
N ASN A 173 -33.08 -7.49 1.19
CA ASN A 173 -34.28 -7.89 1.94
C ASN A 173 -34.41 -7.19 3.31
N LYS A 174 -33.38 -6.46 3.76
CA LYS A 174 -33.37 -5.69 5.02
C LYS A 174 -34.01 -4.29 4.88
N GLY A 175 -34.39 -3.88 3.67
CA GLY A 175 -35.05 -2.60 3.42
C GLY A 175 -34.11 -1.38 3.49
N PRO A 176 -34.64 -0.16 3.63
CA PRO A 176 -33.87 1.09 3.50
C PRO A 176 -32.77 1.26 4.56
N ASN A 177 -32.94 0.61 5.72
CA ASN A 177 -32.02 0.67 6.86
C ASN A 177 -30.90 -0.39 6.80
N GLY A 178 -30.87 -1.24 5.77
CA GLY A 178 -29.79 -2.20 5.57
C GLY A 178 -28.45 -1.54 5.27
N MET A 179 -27.35 -2.20 5.64
CA MET A 179 -25.98 -1.78 5.33
C MET A 179 -25.81 -1.50 3.84
N LYS A 180 -25.08 -0.44 3.52
CA LYS A 180 -24.72 -0.10 2.14
C LYS A 180 -23.38 -0.73 1.80
N ILE A 181 -23.35 -1.60 0.79
CA ILE A 181 -22.09 -2.06 0.19
C ILE A 181 -21.67 -1.03 -0.86
N VAL A 182 -20.51 -0.41 -0.66
CA VAL A 182 -20.02 0.66 -1.52
C VAL A 182 -18.71 0.23 -2.18
N PRO A 183 -18.71 -0.06 -3.49
CA PRO A 183 -17.49 -0.41 -4.20
C PRO A 183 -16.62 0.84 -4.47
N ILE A 184 -15.32 0.68 -4.30
CA ILE A 184 -14.30 1.73 -4.53
C ILE A 184 -13.08 1.15 -5.24
N ALA A 185 -12.43 1.97 -6.05
CA ALA A 185 -11.15 1.70 -6.70
C ALA A 185 -9.99 2.40 -5.98
N THR A 186 -10.25 3.51 -5.28
CA THR A 186 -9.19 4.30 -4.63
C THR A 186 -9.55 4.75 -3.22
N LEU A 187 -8.53 5.05 -2.42
CA LEU A 187 -8.67 5.68 -1.11
C LEU A 187 -9.37 7.05 -1.18
N SER A 188 -9.09 7.81 -2.23
CA SER A 188 -9.68 9.14 -2.45
C SER A 188 -11.21 9.06 -2.65
N GLU A 189 -11.68 8.04 -3.35
CA GLU A 189 -13.12 7.78 -3.51
C GLU A 189 -13.78 7.47 -2.18
N ALA A 190 -13.15 6.65 -1.33
CA ALA A 190 -13.67 6.36 0.01
C ALA A 190 -13.81 7.65 0.84
N VAL A 191 -12.79 8.51 0.87
CA VAL A 191 -12.86 9.81 1.55
C VAL A 191 -13.97 10.69 0.97
N SER A 192 -14.08 10.75 -0.35
CA SER A 192 -15.11 11.53 -1.04
C SER A 192 -16.52 11.06 -0.67
N ILE A 193 -16.73 9.74 -0.60
CA ILE A 193 -18.00 9.12 -0.19
C ILE A 193 -18.33 9.46 1.28
N LEU A 194 -17.32 9.42 2.16
CA LEU A 194 -17.52 9.80 3.56
C LEU A 194 -17.89 11.28 3.71
N ASN A 195 -17.42 12.15 2.81
CA ASN A 195 -17.77 13.57 2.80
C ASN A 195 -19.16 13.90 2.25
N MET A 196 -19.84 12.95 1.61
CA MET A 196 -21.19 13.16 1.09
C MET A 196 -22.22 13.39 2.21
N ALA A 197 -23.35 14.00 1.86
CA ALA A 197 -24.50 14.14 2.76
C ALA A 197 -25.03 12.76 3.20
N ASN A 198 -25.65 12.69 4.37
CA ASN A 198 -26.10 11.41 4.97
C ASN A 198 -27.18 10.67 4.15
N ASN A 199 -27.86 11.38 3.26
CA ASN A 199 -28.89 10.87 2.36
C ASN A 199 -28.38 10.70 0.92
N ALA A 200 -27.07 10.84 0.69
CA ALA A 200 -26.50 10.67 -0.63
C ALA A 200 -26.68 9.24 -1.14
N GLN A 201 -26.90 9.11 -2.45
CA GLN A 201 -26.92 7.83 -3.10
C GLN A 201 -25.49 7.36 -3.34
N TYR A 202 -25.13 6.21 -2.78
CA TYR A 202 -23.81 5.63 -2.97
C TYR A 202 -23.74 4.79 -4.24
N PRO A 203 -22.54 4.67 -4.86
CA PRO A 203 -22.29 3.69 -5.89
C PRO A 203 -22.66 2.28 -5.41
N SER A 204 -23.09 1.44 -6.34
CA SER A 204 -23.33 0.02 -6.11
C SER A 204 -22.60 -0.80 -7.17
N CYS A 205 -22.36 -2.09 -6.91
CA CYS A 205 -21.73 -2.95 -7.91
C CYS A 205 -22.51 -3.00 -9.23
N LYS A 206 -23.84 -2.86 -9.18
CA LYS A 206 -24.70 -2.82 -10.38
C LYS A 206 -24.58 -1.53 -11.19
N SER A 207 -24.13 -0.43 -10.58
CA SER A 207 -23.96 0.85 -11.30
C SER A 207 -22.58 1.00 -11.95
N ILE A 208 -21.67 0.05 -11.71
CA ILE A 208 -20.30 0.04 -12.25
C ILE A 208 -20.12 -1.07 -13.31
N ALA A 209 -21.06 -2.01 -13.37
CA ALA A 209 -21.13 -3.10 -14.35
C ALA A 209 -21.64 -2.63 -15.72
#